data_AF-A0A8C2FG88-F1
#
_entry.id   AF-A0A8C2FG88-F1
#
_cell.length_a   1.000
_cell.length_b   1.000
_cell.length_c   1.000
_cell.angle_alpha   90.00
_cell.angle_beta   90.00
_cell.angle_gamma   90.00
#
_symmetry.space_group_name_H-M   'P 1'
#
loop_
_entity.id
_entity.type
_entity.pdbx_description
1 polymer ?
#
loop_
_entity_poly.entity_id
_entity_poly.type
_entity_poly.pdbx_seq_one_letter_code
_entity_poly.pdbx_strand_id
1 'polypeptide(L)'
;LEMTAASAQGLDGESDLVCPSVCRCDEDFIYCNDRGLSDNNIRLLPRTALARLPLLEKLHLDDNSVSTVSIEDQAFADNPRLRLLFLSRNHLSSIPSADDTFSRLSNLTELSLV
;
A
#
# COMPACT_ATOMS: atom_id res chain seq x y z
N LEU A 1 12.48 5.86 2.18
CA LEU A 1 11.61 5.47 3.31
C LEU A 1 11.04 4.09 3.02
N GLU A 2 10.70 3.35 4.07
CA GLU A 2 9.97 2.09 3.97
C GLU A 2 8.58 2.29 4.57
N MET A 3 7.56 1.71 3.92
CA MET A 3 6.25 1.61 4.54
C MET A 3 6.32 0.57 5.66
N THR A 4 6.07 0.97 6.90
CA THR A 4 6.03 0.06 8.05
C THR A 4 4.63 0.08 8.65
N ALA A 5 4.08 -1.11 8.87
CA ALA A 5 2.84 -1.29 9.62
C ALA A 5 3.02 -0.77 11.05
N ALA A 6 2.30 0.27 11.44
CA ALA A 6 2.24 0.73 12.82
C ALA A 6 0.88 0.35 13.42
N SER A 7 0.89 -0.11 14.66
CA SER A 7 -0.33 -0.24 15.45
C SER A 7 -0.75 1.16 15.88
N ALA A 8 -1.83 1.68 15.30
CA ALA A 8 -2.50 2.85 15.86
C ALA A 8 -3.23 2.38 17.13
N GLN A 9 -2.86 2.93 18.29
CA GLN A 9 -3.66 2.74 19.51
C GLN A 9 -4.98 3.49 19.33
N GLY A 10 -6.02 2.79 18.88
CA GLY A 10 -7.39 3.29 18.95
C GLY A 10 -7.77 3.50 20.42
N LEU A 11 -8.34 4.65 20.74
CA LEU A 11 -8.85 4.97 22.09
C LEU A 11 -10.16 4.25 22.42
N ASP A 12 -10.66 3.42 21.50
CA ASP A 12 -11.97 2.80 21.56
C ASP A 12 -11.80 1.37 21.02
N GLY A 13 -12.21 0.36 21.80
CA GLY A 13 -11.90 -1.06 21.57
C GLY A 13 -12.58 -1.70 20.35
N GLU A 14 -12.33 -1.19 19.15
CA GLU A 14 -12.73 -1.73 17.86
C GLU A 14 -11.46 -2.02 17.05
N SER A 15 -11.31 -3.28 16.63
CA SER A 15 -10.29 -3.85 15.73
C SER A 15 -9.00 -3.04 15.52
N ASP A 16 -7.86 -3.53 16.03
CA ASP A 16 -6.50 -3.00 15.82
C ASP A 16 -6.25 -2.61 14.35
N LEU A 17 -6.57 -1.37 13.97
CA LEU A 17 -6.37 -0.86 12.63
C LEU A 17 -4.88 -0.54 12.49
N VAL A 18 -4.17 -1.41 11.78
CA VAL A 18 -2.72 -1.29 11.59
C VAL A 18 -2.46 -0.27 10.49
N CYS A 19 -2.47 1.01 10.84
CA CYS A 19 -2.18 2.07 9.89
C CYS A 19 -0.67 2.28 9.74
N PRO A 20 -0.09 2.29 8.52
CA PRO A 20 1.31 2.63 8.36
C PRO A 20 1.59 4.03 8.89
N SER A 21 2.63 4.21 9.70
CA SER A 21 2.92 5.48 10.41
C SER A 21 3.16 6.68 9.48
N VAL A 22 3.52 6.39 8.23
CA VAL A 22 3.80 7.35 7.16
C VAL A 22 2.57 7.62 6.30
N CYS A 23 1.46 6.92 6.54
CA CYS A 23 0.22 7.03 5.81
C CYS A 23 -0.92 7.46 6.72
N ARG A 24 -2.01 7.93 6.12
CA ARG A 24 -3.28 8.12 6.78
C ARG A 24 -4.21 7.00 6.38
N CYS A 25 -4.92 6.43 7.35
CA CYS A 25 -5.92 5.40 7.10
C CYS A 25 -7.31 5.94 7.46
N ASP A 26 -8.27 5.56 6.65
CA ASP A 26 -9.68 5.92 6.78
C ASP A 26 -10.48 4.65 6.47
N GLU A 27 -10.92 3.96 7.51
CA GLU A 27 -11.52 2.62 7.41
C GLU A 27 -10.64 1.63 6.60
N ASP A 28 -11.09 1.25 5.41
CA ASP A 28 -10.44 0.32 4.49
C ASP A 28 -9.60 1.03 3.41
N PHE A 29 -9.35 2.33 3.57
CA PHE A 29 -8.62 3.16 2.62
C PHE A 29 -7.31 3.69 3.22
N ILE A 30 -6.23 3.61 2.46
CA ILE A 30 -4.91 4.09 2.87
C ILE A 30 -4.40 5.14 1.90
N TYR A 31 -4.00 6.28 2.46
CA TYR A 31 -3.49 7.46 1.76
C TYR A 31 -2.05 7.75 2.19
N CYS A 32 -1.10 7.51 1.30
CA CYS A 32 0.33 7.76 1.53
C CYS A 32 0.89 8.89 0.64
N ASN A 33 0.01 9.61 -0.05
CA ASN A 33 0.34 10.69 -0.99
C ASN A 33 0.08 12.10 -0.43
N ASP A 34 -0.49 12.21 0.78
CA ASP A 34 -0.91 13.50 1.34
C ASP A 34 0.28 14.37 1.78
N ARG A 35 0.32 15.63 1.35
CA ARG A 35 1.42 16.58 1.62
C ARG A 35 1.57 16.99 3.10
N GLY A 36 0.61 16.66 3.96
CA GLY A 36 0.72 16.82 5.42
C GLY A 36 1.41 15.64 6.13
N LEU A 37 1.52 14.50 5.44
CA LEU A 37 2.32 13.35 5.87
C LEU A 37 3.72 13.58 5.31
N SER A 38 4.68 13.87 6.21
CA SER A 38 6.09 14.15 5.92
C SER A 38 6.59 13.54 4.61
N ASP A 39 6.92 14.37 3.60
CA ASP A 39 7.47 14.02 2.27
C ASP A 39 7.67 12.50 2.09
N ASN A 40 6.59 11.81 1.72
CA ASN A 40 6.58 10.36 1.64
C ASN A 40 7.43 9.90 0.47
N ASN A 41 8.73 9.79 0.73
CA ASN A 41 9.69 9.14 -0.14
C ASN A 41 9.63 7.62 0.09
N ILE A 42 8.43 7.03 0.13
CA ILE A 42 8.28 5.58 0.23
C ILE A 42 8.97 4.99 -0.99
N ARG A 43 9.96 4.15 -0.71
CA ARG A 43 10.75 3.44 -1.71
C ARG A 43 10.40 1.97 -1.63
N LEU A 44 10.40 1.41 -0.42
CA LEU A 44 10.16 0.00 -0.15
C LEU A 44 8.73 -0.27 0.30
N LEU A 45 8.10 -1.25 -0.35
CA LEU A 45 6.79 -1.78 -0.01
C LEU A 45 6.94 -3.26 0.41
N PRO A 46 7.19 -3.53 1.69
CA PRO A 46 7.33 -4.89 2.19
C PRO A 46 5.97 -5.56 2.32
N ARG A 47 5.91 -6.87 2.11
CA ARG A 47 4.69 -7.68 2.29
C ARG A 47 4.11 -7.52 3.68
N THR A 48 4.98 -7.46 4.69
CA THR A 48 4.58 -7.37 6.11
C THR A 48 3.82 -6.09 6.45
N ALA A 49 4.03 -5.01 5.69
CA ALA A 49 3.33 -3.75 5.93
C ALA A 49 1.84 -3.85 5.58
N LEU A 50 1.50 -4.53 4.49
CA LEU A 50 0.11 -4.70 4.04
C LEU A 50 -0.51 -6.00 4.55
N ALA A 51 0.29 -6.98 4.99
CA ALA A 51 -0.19 -8.28 5.47
C ALA A 51 -1.13 -8.18 6.69
N ARG A 52 -1.04 -7.10 7.47
CA ARG A 52 -1.91 -6.87 8.63
C ARG A 52 -3.19 -6.10 8.31
N LEU A 53 -3.45 -5.83 7.04
CA LEU A 53 -4.58 -5.04 6.54
C LEU A 53 -5.48 -5.88 5.61
N PRO A 54 -6.10 -6.98 6.10
CA PRO A 54 -6.86 -7.90 5.25
C PRO A 54 -8.13 -7.27 4.66
N LEU A 55 -8.58 -6.15 5.23
CA LEU A 55 -9.78 -5.43 4.80
C LEU A 55 -9.49 -4.33 3.76
N LEU A 56 -8.22 -4.02 3.48
CA LEU A 56 -7.80 -2.95 2.58
C LEU A 56 -8.49 -3.04 1.20
N GLU A 57 -9.23 -2.00 0.84
CA GLU A 57 -9.90 -1.88 -0.47
C GLU A 57 -9.20 -0.89 -1.41
N LYS A 58 -8.58 0.17 -0.85
CA LYS A 58 -7.94 1.23 -1.64
C LYS A 58 -6.58 1.61 -1.08
N LEU A 59 -5.59 1.66 -1.95
CA LEU A 59 -4.23 2.09 -1.60
C LEU A 59 -3.74 3.19 -2.55
N HIS A 60 -3.52 4.38 -1.98
CA HIS A 60 -2.92 5.53 -2.64
C HIS A 60 -1.45 5.65 -2.28
N LEU A 61 -0.60 5.27 -3.23
CA LEU A 61 0.86 5.43 -3.19
C LEU A 61 1.35 6.34 -4.30
N ASP A 62 0.47 7.14 -4.91
CA ASP A 62 0.87 8.12 -5.91
C ASP A 62 1.81 9.19 -5.34
N ASP A 63 2.60 9.84 -6.19
CA ASP A 63 3.58 10.88 -5.78
C ASP A 63 4.63 10.39 -4.76
N ASN A 64 5.01 9.12 -4.81
CA ASN A 64 6.06 8.52 -3.97
C ASN A 64 7.33 8.19 -4.78
N SER A 65 8.28 7.50 -4.16
CA SER A 65 9.53 7.05 -4.80
C SER A 65 9.62 5.53 -4.94
N VAL A 66 8.49 4.85 -5.07
CA VAL A 66 8.43 3.39 -5.16
C VAL A 66 9.04 2.97 -6.51
N SER A 67 9.91 1.97 -6.47
CA SER A 67 10.47 1.36 -7.68
C SER A 67 10.09 -0.11 -7.74
N THR A 68 10.09 -0.71 -8.93
CA THR A 68 9.68 -2.11 -9.09
C THR A 68 10.49 -3.08 -8.24
N VAL A 69 11.79 -2.87 -8.16
CA VAL A 69 12.71 -3.68 -7.34
C VAL A 69 12.49 -3.51 -5.84
N SER A 70 11.69 -2.53 -5.44
CA SER A 70 11.40 -2.23 -4.04
C SER A 70 10.00 -2.70 -3.61
N ILE A 71 9.23 -3.31 -4.50
CA ILE A 71 8.00 -4.02 -4.15
C ILE A 71 8.38 -5.47 -3.91
N GLU A 72 8.12 -5.97 -2.70
CA GLU A 72 8.42 -7.36 -2.37
C GLU A 72 7.51 -8.33 -3.14
N ASP A 73 8.00 -9.53 -3.41
CA ASP A 73 7.20 -10.58 -4.02
C ASP A 73 5.96 -10.85 -3.16
N GLN A 74 4.79 -11.00 -3.80
CA GLN A 74 3.54 -11.22 -3.09
C GLN A 74 3.20 -10.10 -2.07
N ALA A 75 3.70 -8.87 -2.25
CA ALA A 75 3.43 -7.74 -1.35
C ALA A 75 1.93 -7.50 -1.08
N PHE A 76 1.06 -7.85 -2.03
CA PHE A 76 -0.39 -7.67 -1.93
C PHE A 76 -1.17 -8.99 -1.72
N ALA A 77 -0.49 -10.11 -1.48
CA ALA A 77 -1.14 -11.42 -1.44
C ALA A 77 -2.13 -11.58 -0.27
N ASP A 78 -1.93 -10.81 0.80
CA ASP A 78 -2.76 -10.83 2.01
C ASP A 78 -3.88 -9.78 1.98
N ASN A 79 -4.06 -9.06 0.86
CA ASN A 79 -5.09 -8.04 0.67
C ASN A 79 -6.10 -8.49 -0.40
N PRO A 80 -6.87 -9.56 -0.18
CA PRO A 80 -7.79 -10.11 -1.18
C PRO A 80 -8.92 -9.14 -1.54
N ARG A 81 -9.19 -8.14 -0.70
CA ARG A 81 -10.21 -7.11 -0.93
C ARG A 81 -9.71 -5.88 -1.70
N LEU A 82 -8.43 -5.82 -2.05
CA LEU A 82 -7.88 -4.65 -2.72
C LEU A 82 -8.51 -4.49 -4.11
N ARG A 83 -9.15 -3.35 -4.33
CA ARG A 83 -9.86 -3.02 -5.57
C ARG A 83 -9.18 -1.90 -6.34
N LEU A 84 -8.56 -0.97 -5.64
CA LEU A 84 -8.02 0.26 -6.22
C LEU A 84 -6.57 0.44 -5.76
N LEU A 85 -5.64 0.41 -6.71
CA LEU A 85 -4.21 0.61 -6.44
C LEU A 85 -3.65 1.73 -7.31
N PHE A 86 -3.23 2.81 -6.66
CA PHE A 86 -2.63 3.97 -7.32
C PHE A 86 -1.14 4.04 -7.00
N LEU A 87 -0.32 3.90 -8.03
CA LEU A 87 1.14 4.00 -8.01
C LEU A 87 1.64 5.00 -9.07
N SER A 88 0.78 5.89 -9.58
CA SER A 88 1.17 6.92 -10.53
C SER A 88 2.24 7.86 -9.96
N ARG A 89 3.06 8.45 -10.83
CA ARG A 89 4.13 9.38 -10.41
C ARG A 89 5.13 8.76 -9.41
N ASN A 90 5.41 7.47 -9.57
CA ASN A 90 6.50 6.73 -8.90
C ASN A 90 7.66 6.45 -9.87
N HIS A 91 8.72 5.79 -9.39
CA HIS A 91 9.90 5.41 -10.17
C HIS A 91 9.80 3.95 -10.67
N LEU A 92 8.61 3.55 -11.11
CA LEU A 92 8.39 2.22 -11.67
C LEU A 92 9.06 2.13 -13.05
N SER A 93 10.26 1.57 -13.10
CA SER A 93 11.03 1.38 -14.35
C SER A 93 10.46 0.28 -15.25
N SER A 94 9.65 -0.60 -14.68
CA SER A 94 8.93 -1.67 -15.36
C SER A 94 7.57 -1.83 -14.68
N ILE A 95 6.68 -2.63 -15.25
CA ILE A 95 5.55 -3.16 -14.48
C ILE A 95 6.09 -4.45 -13.85
N PRO A 96 6.03 -4.63 -12.51
CA PRO A 96 6.38 -5.91 -11.90
C PRO A 96 5.65 -7.02 -12.65
N SER A 97 6.35 -8.10 -13.01
CA SER A 97 5.76 -9.21 -13.76
C SER A 97 4.47 -9.64 -13.05
N ALA A 98 3.36 -9.58 -13.79
CA ALA A 98 2.03 -9.85 -13.26
C ALA A 98 1.93 -11.25 -12.61
N ASP A 99 2.84 -12.16 -12.98
CA ASP A 99 2.93 -13.52 -12.45
C ASP A 99 3.21 -13.56 -10.92
N ASP A 100 3.92 -12.58 -10.36
CA ASP A 100 4.37 -12.66 -8.95
C ASP A 100 3.89 -11.51 -8.05
N THR A 101 3.64 -10.30 -8.55
CA THR A 101 3.24 -9.17 -7.67
C THR A 101 1.74 -8.96 -7.63
N PHE A 102 1.06 -9.06 -8.78
CA PHE A 102 -0.37 -8.73 -8.91
C PHE A 102 -1.26 -9.96 -9.15
N SER A 103 -0.69 -11.15 -9.30
CA SER A 103 -1.42 -12.40 -9.59
C SER A 103 -2.48 -12.75 -8.53
N ARG A 104 -2.29 -12.28 -7.28
CA ARG A 104 -3.20 -12.51 -6.16
C ARG A 104 -4.32 -11.46 -6.05
N LEU A 105 -4.24 -10.37 -6.80
CA LEU A 105 -5.20 -9.28 -6.76
C LEU A 105 -6.42 -9.57 -7.64
N SER A 106 -7.16 -10.64 -7.30
CA SER A 106 -8.31 -11.09 -8.09
C SER A 106 -9.50 -10.13 -8.09
N ASN A 107 -9.58 -9.23 -7.11
CA ASN A 107 -10.64 -8.23 -6.99
C ASN A 107 -10.23 -6.84 -7.49
N LEU A 108 -9.05 -6.70 -8.09
CA LEU A 108 -8.56 -5.41 -8.57
C LEU A 108 -9.45 -4.89 -9.70
N THR A 109 -10.04 -3.73 -9.48
CA THR A 109 -10.89 -3.03 -10.44
C THR A 109 -10.11 -1.93 -11.16
N GLU A 110 -9.18 -1.28 -10.46
CA GLU A 110 -8.39 -0.18 -11.00
C GLU A 110 -6.93 -0.28 -10.56
N LEU A 111 -6.03 -0.18 -11.55
CA LEU A 111 -4.59 -0.17 -11.37
C LEU A 111 -4.00 1.00 -12.15
N SER A 112 -3.39 1.95 -11.44
CA SER A 112 -2.73 3.12 -12.04
C SER A 112 -1.23 3.05 -11.79
N LEU A 113 -0.43 2.95 -12.86
CA LEU A 113 1.03 2.78 -12.80
C LEU A 113 1.82 3.89 -13.51
N VAL A 114 1.14 4.79 -14.23
CA VAL A 114 1.73 5.85 -15.09
C VAL A 114 1.39 7.23 -14.56
#